data_AF-A0A6A5S7B8-F1
#
_entry.id   AF-A0A6A5S7B8-F1
#
_cell.length_a   1.000
_cell.length_b   1.000
_cell.length_c   1.000
_cell.angle_alpha   90.00
_cell.angle_beta   90.00
_cell.angle_gamma   90.00
#
_symmetry.space_group_name_H-M   'P 1'
#
loop_
_entity.id
_entity.type
_entity.pdbx_description
1 polymer ?
#
loop_
_entity_poly.entity_id
_entity_poly.type
_entity_poly.pdbx_seq_one_letter_code
_entity_poly.pdbx_strand_id
1 'polypeptide(L)'
;MFIDTANANSRSSRPQVIISPSPYNERSTPLLETFVGQEAPPTYLEATTPGLYTSRLSGEEGARLLSFDGREARDATFKEEQYARKSLRSQCLKRACLKSVITVFSVMFLAAMLALMLAAVSARRDKPATVTAAPSSAQSAQDAASHPDGFIDDDSDRPELIAIPWPTPSAAQPQPTQSKQSFPIRWPAKCGKKYNVRTEEYDFGKPSELDIQEAIHQLDGPYKRVAGWIHVAQAPADQAPGTIQVKMSYAVSASMSVNSIKYASTATSLTIGDPSFPDGFDGVRPGTACLGISVTIYMASGVSLSTLNIASTHMGMQIHNGVNFTVTGSTSISLTTGTLDAAALNSRELHLRTISGSINGKYTLYNLLSVKTISGSVNIDIEPKEAAVADGTSSNNPAIFMVDSQSGSIRTDFLRKHIPSRDYQTYINTTVGSIDATLIHGSRTEINSLAGAVTADLLPFIFFSNKPGVTSSPSELHTNTHSGQTKLILRSSYKAKNVPMTTLVSSHKSTEGVLDVTYPEEWTGYLDGTSLSGALHLQGKGMKLIQENAEPGQNHVEAKKGEGKSRMSFGTESGGCEIKVGKL
;
A
#
# COMPACT_ATOMS: atom_id res chain seq x y z
N MET A 1 6.95 -23.28 -26.34
CA MET A 1 5.74 -23.54 -27.15
C MET A 1 5.56 -22.34 -28.05
N PHE A 2 5.73 -22.47 -29.36
CA PHE A 2 5.57 -21.38 -30.32
C PHE A 2 4.33 -21.61 -31.17
N ILE A 3 3.59 -20.54 -31.46
CA ILE A 3 2.40 -20.58 -32.31
C ILE A 3 2.79 -20.06 -33.69
N ASP A 4 2.63 -20.89 -34.72
CA ASP A 4 2.82 -20.50 -36.11
C ASP A 4 1.63 -19.65 -36.59
N THR A 5 1.88 -18.35 -36.75
CA THR A 5 0.88 -17.37 -37.20
C THR A 5 0.66 -17.38 -38.71
N ALA A 6 1.53 -17.99 -39.51
CA ALA A 6 1.36 -18.06 -40.96
C ALA A 6 0.21 -19.02 -41.33
N ASN A 7 0.12 -20.16 -40.64
CA ASN A 7 -0.86 -21.20 -40.94
C ASN A 7 -2.30 -20.81 -40.53
N ALA A 8 -2.46 -19.93 -39.54
CA ALA A 8 -3.77 -19.42 -39.08
C ALA A 8 -4.48 -18.54 -40.13
N ASN A 9 -3.72 -17.75 -40.91
CA ASN A 9 -4.27 -16.79 -41.87
C ASN A 9 -4.73 -17.42 -43.21
N SER A 10 -4.56 -18.73 -43.39
CA SER A 10 -4.80 -19.43 -44.66
C SER A 10 -6.25 -19.89 -44.89
N ARG A 11 -7.16 -19.74 -43.90
CA ARG A 11 -8.46 -20.45 -43.86
C ARG A 11 -9.74 -19.59 -43.92
N SER A 12 -9.65 -18.30 -44.25
CA SER A 12 -10.83 -17.42 -44.39
C SER A 12 -11.27 -17.25 -45.85
N SER A 13 -12.06 -18.21 -46.36
CA SER A 13 -12.71 -18.08 -47.68
C SER A 13 -13.75 -16.96 -47.68
N ARG A 14 -13.50 -15.89 -48.43
CA ARG A 14 -14.45 -14.78 -48.63
C ARG A 14 -15.70 -15.26 -49.37
N PRO A 15 -16.93 -14.98 -48.89
CA PRO A 15 -18.12 -15.07 -49.73
C PRO A 15 -18.10 -13.94 -50.77
N GLN A 16 -18.54 -14.24 -52.00
CA GLN A 16 -18.79 -13.19 -53.00
C GLN A 16 -20.23 -12.70 -52.89
N VAL A 17 -20.42 -11.38 -52.86
CA VAL A 17 -21.75 -10.75 -52.95
C VAL A 17 -22.08 -10.53 -54.42
N ILE A 18 -23.08 -11.24 -54.92
CA ILE A 18 -23.63 -11.01 -56.26
C ILE A 18 -24.65 -9.87 -56.16
N ILE A 19 -24.43 -8.79 -56.90
CA ILE A 19 -25.35 -7.65 -56.97
C ILE A 19 -26.22 -7.82 -58.23
N SER A 20 -27.50 -8.12 -58.02
CA SER A 20 -28.52 -8.10 -59.08
C SER A 20 -29.27 -6.76 -59.05
N PRO A 21 -29.37 -6.02 -60.16
CA PRO A 21 -30.13 -4.77 -60.21
C PRO A 21 -31.64 -5.03 -60.32
N SER A 22 -32.44 -4.27 -59.58
CA SER A 22 -33.88 -4.13 -59.79
C SER A 22 -34.23 -2.66 -60.10
N PRO A 23 -35.30 -2.40 -60.89
CA PRO A 23 -35.60 -1.06 -61.38
C PRO A 23 -36.42 -0.20 -60.41
N TYR A 24 -36.37 1.11 -60.66
CA TYR A 24 -37.13 2.19 -60.02
C TYR A 24 -38.60 1.87 -59.68
N ASN A 25 -39.05 2.41 -58.54
CA ASN A 25 -40.09 3.45 -58.60
C ASN A 25 -40.04 4.39 -57.39
N GLU A 26 -40.29 5.68 -57.62
CA GLU A 26 -40.53 6.68 -56.57
C GLU A 26 -42.03 6.80 -56.26
N ARG A 27 -42.37 7.57 -55.21
CA ARG A 27 -43.73 8.01 -54.82
C ARG A 27 -44.67 6.97 -54.21
N SER A 28 -44.49 6.70 -52.91
CA SER A 28 -45.64 6.65 -51.99
C SER A 28 -45.20 6.96 -50.55
N THR A 29 -45.82 7.98 -49.94
CA THR A 29 -45.75 8.22 -48.48
C THR A 29 -47.01 7.67 -47.83
N PRO A 30 -46.94 6.60 -47.01
CA PRO A 30 -48.01 6.25 -46.10
C PRO A 30 -47.97 7.16 -44.87
N LEU A 31 -49.16 7.52 -44.38
CA LEU A 31 -49.36 8.32 -43.17
C LEU A 31 -49.11 7.50 -41.90
N LEU A 32 -49.05 8.23 -40.79
CA LEU A 32 -49.17 7.73 -39.42
C LEU A 32 -50.23 6.62 -39.26
N GLU A 33 -49.77 5.39 -39.01
CA GLU A 33 -50.57 4.37 -38.30
C GLU A 33 -50.06 4.27 -36.85
N THR A 34 -50.92 4.59 -35.89
CA THR A 34 -50.64 4.42 -34.46
C THR A 34 -50.75 2.95 -34.08
N PHE A 35 -49.62 2.25 -34.02
CA PHE A 35 -49.55 0.86 -33.55
C PHE A 35 -49.89 0.74 -32.06
N VAL A 36 -51.16 0.50 -31.75
CA VAL A 36 -51.63 0.17 -30.41
C VAL A 36 -51.42 -1.33 -30.17
N GLY A 37 -50.51 -1.69 -29.26
CA GLY A 37 -50.35 -3.10 -28.83
C GLY A 37 -48.97 -3.54 -28.34
N GLN A 38 -47.91 -2.76 -28.54
CA GLN A 38 -46.63 -3.04 -27.89
C GLN A 38 -46.64 -2.60 -26.42
N GLU A 39 -45.98 -3.37 -25.54
CA GLU A 39 -45.53 -2.84 -24.26
C GLU A 39 -44.66 -1.60 -24.50
N ALA A 40 -44.82 -0.56 -23.68
CA ALA A 40 -44.03 0.65 -23.82
C ALA A 40 -42.52 0.28 -23.77
N PRO A 41 -41.69 0.80 -24.70
CA PRO A 41 -40.27 0.46 -24.74
C PRO A 41 -39.64 0.78 -23.38
N PRO A 42 -38.79 -0.11 -22.84
CA PRO A 42 -38.28 0.01 -21.48
C PRO A 42 -37.59 1.36 -21.31
N THR A 43 -38.05 2.18 -20.36
CA THR A 43 -37.56 3.54 -20.16
C THR A 43 -36.07 3.55 -19.82
N TYR A 44 -35.29 3.85 -20.86
CA TYR A 44 -33.87 4.04 -20.88
C TYR A 44 -33.62 5.54 -21.02
N LEU A 45 -32.72 6.06 -20.18
CA LEU A 45 -32.31 7.46 -20.19
C LEU A 45 -30.88 7.54 -20.70
N GLU A 46 -30.68 8.44 -21.66
CA GLU A 46 -29.38 8.89 -22.12
C GLU A 46 -29.46 10.41 -22.28
N ALA A 47 -28.83 11.15 -21.37
CA ALA A 47 -28.76 12.61 -21.38
C ALA A 47 -27.31 13.03 -21.58
N THR A 48 -27.06 14.01 -22.46
CA THR A 48 -25.70 14.45 -22.82
C THR A 48 -25.63 15.96 -22.99
N THR A 49 -25.01 16.66 -22.04
CA THR A 49 -24.76 18.10 -22.17
C THR A 49 -23.50 18.36 -23.02
N PRO A 50 -23.52 19.35 -23.93
CA PRO A 50 -22.36 19.68 -24.76
C PRO A 50 -21.30 20.41 -23.93
N GLY A 51 -20.04 19.94 -24.01
CA GLY A 51 -18.90 20.65 -23.42
C GLY A 51 -18.57 21.95 -24.17
N LEU A 52 -17.94 22.90 -23.48
CA LEU A 52 -17.56 24.21 -24.05
C LEU A 52 -16.55 24.14 -25.20
N TYR A 53 -15.88 23.00 -25.36
CA TYR A 53 -14.94 22.74 -26.44
C TYR A 53 -15.36 21.49 -27.21
N THR A 54 -15.63 21.66 -28.51
CA THR A 54 -15.92 20.55 -29.42
C THR A 54 -14.65 19.72 -29.67
N SER A 55 -14.60 18.54 -29.03
CA SER A 55 -13.97 17.32 -29.52
C SER A 55 -12.64 17.44 -30.29
N ARG A 56 -11.52 17.24 -29.57
CA ARG A 56 -10.43 16.40 -30.08
C ARG A 56 -10.54 15.01 -29.44
N LEU A 57 -10.48 13.95 -30.25
CA LEU A 57 -10.26 12.59 -29.72
C LEU A 57 -8.81 12.51 -29.22
N SER A 58 -8.63 12.54 -27.90
CA SER A 58 -7.32 12.35 -27.25
C SER A 58 -6.93 10.86 -27.23
N GLY A 59 -6.74 10.27 -28.42
CA GLY A 59 -6.54 8.83 -28.60
C GLY A 59 -5.09 8.36 -28.72
N GLU A 60 -4.20 9.17 -29.33
CA GLU A 60 -2.91 8.65 -29.83
C GLU A 60 -1.65 9.49 -29.52
N GLU A 61 -1.77 10.70 -28.94
CA GLU A 61 -0.60 11.58 -28.77
C GLU A 61 0.47 10.98 -27.81
N GLY A 62 0.09 10.08 -26.90
CA GLY A 62 1.02 9.32 -26.06
C GLY A 62 1.95 8.35 -26.82
N ALA A 63 1.58 7.91 -28.03
CA ALA A 63 2.39 7.00 -28.84
C ALA A 63 3.50 7.71 -29.65
N ARG A 64 3.35 9.02 -29.90
CA ARG A 64 4.28 9.80 -30.76
C ARG A 64 5.56 10.26 -30.07
N LEU A 65 5.65 10.19 -28.74
CA LEU A 65 6.84 10.60 -27.97
C LEU A 65 7.93 9.52 -27.85
N LEU A 66 7.74 8.33 -28.45
CA LEU A 66 8.71 7.23 -28.42
C LEU A 66 9.19 6.75 -29.79
N SER A 67 8.62 7.25 -30.91
CA SER A 67 9.06 6.92 -32.27
C SER A 67 10.09 7.92 -32.80
N PHE A 68 11.23 8.06 -32.11
CA PHE A 68 12.31 8.99 -32.48
C PHE A 68 13.26 8.36 -33.53
N ASP A 69 12.71 7.92 -34.66
CA ASP A 69 13.48 7.27 -35.73
C ASP A 69 14.07 8.34 -36.67
N GLY A 70 15.38 8.54 -36.60
CA GLY A 70 16.05 9.75 -37.08
C GLY A 70 16.22 9.80 -38.60
N ARG A 71 15.41 10.60 -39.30
CA ARG A 71 15.69 11.06 -40.67
C ARG A 71 15.38 12.54 -40.83
N GLU A 72 16.25 13.23 -41.57
CA GLU A 72 16.10 14.65 -41.89
C GLU A 72 14.92 14.88 -42.85
N ALA A 73 14.11 15.90 -42.58
CA ALA A 73 13.17 16.46 -43.54
C ALA A 73 13.47 17.95 -43.69
N ARG A 74 13.94 18.35 -44.87
CA ARG A 74 14.09 19.76 -45.28
C ARG A 74 12.74 20.34 -45.69
N ASP A 75 12.71 21.68 -45.75
CA ASP A 75 11.80 22.51 -46.55
C ASP A 75 10.29 22.44 -46.26
N ALA A 76 9.85 23.32 -45.35
CA ALA A 76 8.49 23.87 -45.33
C ALA A 76 8.54 25.34 -44.85
N THR A 77 8.78 26.27 -45.78
CA THR A 77 8.92 27.71 -45.51
C THR A 77 7.67 28.49 -45.92
N PHE A 78 7.36 29.58 -45.22
CA PHE A 78 6.17 30.45 -45.35
C PHE A 78 4.83 29.82 -44.88
N LYS A 79 3.92 30.55 -44.23
CA LYS A 79 3.82 32.02 -44.01
C LYS A 79 3.68 32.41 -42.53
N GLU A 80 4.04 33.66 -42.25
CA GLU A 80 3.55 34.48 -41.14
C GLU A 80 2.01 34.70 -41.24
N GLU A 81 1.27 35.23 -40.26
CA GLU A 81 1.60 36.31 -39.32
C GLU A 81 0.63 36.35 -38.11
N GLN A 82 0.92 37.17 -37.09
CA GLN A 82 0.12 37.43 -35.86
C GLN A 82 0.08 36.24 -34.86
N TYR A 83 0.38 36.38 -33.56
CA TYR A 83 0.15 37.52 -32.66
C TYR A 83 1.36 37.95 -31.79
N ALA A 84 1.20 39.09 -31.10
CA ALA A 84 2.27 39.89 -30.51
C ALA A 84 3.02 39.33 -29.26
N ARG A 85 4.29 39.77 -29.16
CA ARG A 85 5.19 39.82 -27.99
C ARG A 85 4.51 39.78 -26.60
N LYS A 86 5.00 38.90 -25.71
CA LYS A 86 5.02 39.12 -24.24
C LYS A 86 6.47 39.16 -23.74
N SER A 87 6.74 39.97 -22.71
CA SER A 87 8.06 40.60 -22.50
C SER A 87 8.92 40.03 -21.36
N LEU A 88 10.23 40.36 -21.40
CA LEU A 88 11.24 39.95 -20.40
C LEU A 88 10.88 40.28 -18.94
N ARG A 89 9.96 41.24 -18.67
CA ARG A 89 9.50 41.56 -17.31
C ARG A 89 9.01 40.33 -16.54
N SER A 90 8.43 39.34 -17.23
CA SER A 90 7.95 38.08 -16.63
C SER A 90 9.09 37.27 -15.96
N GLN A 91 10.26 37.16 -16.62
CA GLN A 91 11.40 36.40 -16.09
C GLN A 91 12.10 37.14 -14.94
N CYS A 92 12.16 38.47 -14.98
CA CYS A 92 12.68 39.27 -13.87
C CYS A 92 11.80 39.15 -12.62
N LEU A 93 10.47 39.20 -12.75
CA LEU A 93 9.54 39.04 -11.62
C LEU A 93 9.67 37.67 -10.95
N LYS A 94 9.81 36.58 -11.72
CA LYS A 94 10.05 35.24 -11.15
C LYS A 94 11.37 35.16 -10.37
N ARG A 95 12.45 35.78 -10.86
CA ARG A 95 13.75 35.84 -10.13
C ARG A 95 13.71 36.74 -8.90
N ALA A 96 12.93 37.83 -8.91
CA ALA A 96 12.75 38.69 -7.74
C ALA A 96 11.93 37.98 -6.65
N CYS A 97 10.79 37.39 -7.01
CA CYS A 97 9.92 36.65 -6.09
C CYS A 97 10.66 35.50 -5.40
N LEU A 98 11.39 34.68 -6.17
CA LEU A 98 12.17 33.57 -5.62
C LEU A 98 13.21 34.03 -4.58
N LYS A 99 13.87 35.17 -4.81
CA LYS A 99 14.80 35.75 -3.83
C LYS A 99 14.08 36.18 -2.55
N SER A 100 12.97 36.91 -2.65
CA SER A 100 12.19 37.35 -1.48
C SER A 100 11.68 36.18 -0.64
N VAL A 101 11.22 35.10 -1.28
CA VAL A 101 10.79 33.87 -0.59
C VAL A 101 11.95 33.25 0.20
N ILE A 102 13.13 33.13 -0.40
CA ILE A 102 14.33 32.61 0.30
C ILE A 102 14.69 33.48 1.51
N THR A 103 14.65 34.81 1.37
CA THR A 103 14.93 35.73 2.49
C THR A 103 13.94 35.53 3.64
N VAL A 104 12.63 35.44 3.37
CA VAL A 104 11.60 35.22 4.40
C VAL A 104 11.82 33.89 5.13
N PHE A 105 12.11 32.80 4.40
CA PHE A 105 12.43 31.52 5.04
C PHE A 105 13.70 31.59 5.91
N SER A 106 14.75 32.30 5.48
CA SER A 106 15.97 32.44 6.30
C SER A 106 15.75 33.22 7.60
N VAL A 107 14.88 34.24 7.59
CA VAL A 107 14.53 35.02 8.79
C VAL A 107 13.67 34.18 9.75
N MET A 108 12.69 33.44 9.23
CA MET A 108 11.88 32.50 10.01
C MET A 108 12.76 31.44 10.71
N PHE A 109 13.74 30.88 9.98
CA PHE A 109 14.63 29.86 10.53
C PHE A 109 15.56 30.41 11.62
N LEU A 110 16.11 31.62 11.42
CA LEU A 110 16.91 32.31 12.44
C LEU A 110 16.09 32.60 13.71
N ALA A 111 14.84 33.05 13.58
CA ALA A 111 13.97 33.29 14.72
C ALA A 111 13.66 32.01 15.52
N ALA A 112 13.39 30.89 14.83
CA ALA A 112 13.16 29.59 15.47
C ALA A 112 14.41 29.08 16.21
N MET A 113 15.59 29.20 15.61
CA MET A 113 16.87 28.85 16.24
C MET A 113 17.14 29.69 17.49
N LEU A 114 16.83 31.00 17.45
CA LEU A 114 17.03 31.89 18.60
C LEU A 114 16.09 31.55 19.77
N ALA A 115 14.84 31.17 19.48
CA ALA A 115 13.90 30.68 20.48
C ALA A 115 14.34 29.36 21.13
N LEU A 116 14.86 28.40 20.34
CA LEU A 116 15.43 27.15 20.84
C LEU A 116 16.66 27.37 21.74
N MET A 117 17.55 28.29 21.34
CA MET A 117 18.72 28.66 22.15
C MET A 117 18.32 29.27 23.51
N LEU A 118 17.29 30.11 23.54
CA LEU A 118 16.75 30.67 24.79
C LEU A 118 16.10 29.61 25.69
N ALA A 119 15.41 28.62 25.09
CA ALA A 119 14.83 27.50 25.83
C ALA A 119 15.88 26.54 26.43
N ALA A 120 17.02 26.35 25.76
CA ALA A 120 18.08 25.45 26.23
C ALA A 120 18.85 25.99 27.47
N VAL A 121 18.90 27.32 27.66
CA VAL A 121 19.68 27.95 28.75
C VAL A 121 19.01 27.83 30.12
N SER A 122 17.69 27.66 30.20
CA SER A 122 16.97 27.57 31.48
C SER A 122 17.10 26.21 32.19
N ALA A 123 17.60 25.18 31.51
CA ALA A 123 17.52 23.77 31.96
C ALA A 123 18.76 23.22 32.68
N ARG A 124 19.72 24.06 33.12
CA ARG A 124 20.97 23.61 33.79
C ARG A 124 21.23 24.22 35.17
N ARG A 125 20.38 23.84 36.13
CA ARG A 125 20.55 23.86 37.59
C ARG A 125 19.61 22.79 38.17
N ASP A 126 19.96 21.90 39.10
CA ASP A 126 21.21 21.63 39.82
C ASP A 126 21.30 20.11 40.15
N LYS A 127 22.52 19.56 40.35
CA LYS A 127 22.92 18.80 41.56
C LYS A 127 24.36 18.22 41.49
N PRO A 128 25.05 18.04 42.63
CA PRO A 128 26.46 17.61 42.69
C PRO A 128 26.64 16.10 42.92
N ALA A 129 27.91 15.64 42.88
CA ALA A 129 28.32 14.25 43.05
C ALA A 129 28.59 13.84 44.51
N THR A 130 28.61 12.53 44.76
CA THR A 130 29.05 11.88 46.02
C THR A 130 30.04 10.75 45.69
N VAL A 131 31.03 10.52 46.54
CA VAL A 131 32.12 9.54 46.36
C VAL A 131 32.24 8.64 47.59
N THR A 132 32.34 7.32 47.39
CA THR A 132 32.82 6.37 48.41
C THR A 132 33.57 5.20 47.73
N ALA A 133 34.48 4.54 48.46
CA ALA A 133 35.43 3.56 47.93
C ALA A 133 35.13 2.09 48.36
N ALA A 134 35.94 1.16 47.85
CA ALA A 134 35.85 -0.29 48.09
C ALA A 134 36.49 -0.75 49.42
N PRO A 135 36.37 -2.05 49.74
CA PRO A 135 37.55 -2.80 50.22
C PRO A 135 37.77 -4.18 49.54
N SER A 136 38.93 -4.77 49.84
CA SER A 136 39.36 -6.16 49.52
C SER A 136 38.68 -7.18 50.48
N SER A 137 38.79 -8.52 50.44
CA SER A 137 39.68 -9.55 49.82
C SER A 137 38.93 -10.94 49.83
N ALA A 138 39.42 -12.17 49.60
CA ALA A 138 40.75 -12.79 49.39
C ALA A 138 40.64 -14.19 48.69
N GLN A 139 41.80 -14.86 48.53
CA GLN A 139 42.16 -16.31 48.62
C GLN A 139 41.08 -17.41 48.89
N SER A 140 41.26 -18.71 48.60
CA SER A 140 42.01 -19.53 47.60
C SER A 140 42.13 -20.99 48.11
N ALA A 141 41.85 -22.04 47.30
CA ALA A 141 42.24 -23.43 47.61
C ALA A 141 42.22 -24.35 46.36
N GLN A 142 43.00 -25.43 46.42
CA GLN A 142 43.00 -26.61 45.52
C GLN A 142 42.24 -27.78 46.22
N ASP A 143 42.13 -29.04 45.78
CA ASP A 143 43.02 -29.87 44.94
C ASP A 143 42.33 -31.16 44.40
N ALA A 144 43.11 -32.02 43.73
CA ALA A 144 42.91 -33.43 43.27
C ALA A 144 41.55 -34.16 43.53
N ALA A 145 40.91 -34.89 42.60
CA ALA A 145 41.31 -35.84 41.53
C ALA A 145 41.57 -37.31 41.95
N SER A 146 40.70 -38.24 41.52
CA SER A 146 41.01 -39.67 41.33
C SER A 146 39.93 -40.44 40.51
N HIS A 147 40.38 -41.25 39.54
CA HIS A 147 39.69 -42.42 38.95
C HIS A 147 40.20 -43.69 39.70
N PRO A 148 39.81 -44.98 39.44
CA PRO A 148 39.49 -45.59 38.12
C PRO A 148 38.39 -46.69 38.12
N ASP A 149 38.27 -47.41 36.97
CA ASP A 149 37.91 -48.84 36.68
C ASP A 149 36.89 -49.65 37.55
N GLY A 150 36.15 -50.66 37.02
CA GLY A 150 36.09 -51.23 35.66
C GLY A 150 35.27 -52.56 35.61
N PHE A 151 35.35 -53.31 34.48
CA PHE A 151 34.68 -54.60 34.14
C PHE A 151 33.14 -54.55 33.86
N ILE A 152 32.51 -55.19 32.84
CA ILE A 152 32.68 -56.49 32.10
C ILE A 152 32.12 -57.67 32.94
N ASP A 153 31.24 -58.60 32.51
CA ASP A 153 30.96 -59.35 31.24
C ASP A 153 29.43 -59.35 30.86
N ASP A 154 28.92 -59.68 29.64
CA ASP A 154 28.78 -60.99 28.90
C ASP A 154 27.77 -61.98 29.57
N ASP A 155 26.93 -62.81 28.92
CA ASP A 155 26.54 -63.11 27.51
C ASP A 155 25.12 -63.78 27.50
N SER A 156 24.46 -64.03 26.34
CA SER A 156 23.69 -65.26 26.01
C SER A 156 22.86 -65.18 24.71
N ASP A 157 23.20 -66.01 23.71
CA ASP A 157 22.37 -66.39 22.54
C ASP A 157 21.09 -67.18 22.89
N ARG A 158 20.03 -67.08 22.05
CA ARG A 158 19.53 -68.18 21.16
C ARG A 158 18.22 -67.85 20.39
N PRO A 159 17.81 -68.61 19.34
CA PRO A 159 17.48 -67.96 18.07
C PRO A 159 16.09 -68.27 17.46
N GLU A 160 15.87 -67.69 16.27
CA GLU A 160 14.96 -68.10 15.19
C GLU A 160 13.47 -68.39 15.48
N LEU A 161 12.60 -67.62 14.82
CA LEU A 161 11.34 -68.12 14.27
C LEU A 161 10.94 -67.31 13.03
N ILE A 162 10.64 -68.00 11.92
CA ILE A 162 10.34 -67.39 10.62
C ILE A 162 8.85 -67.05 10.53
N ALA A 163 8.51 -65.80 10.20
CA ALA A 163 7.16 -65.40 9.82
C ALA A 163 7.19 -64.28 8.77
N ILE A 164 6.50 -64.47 7.64
CA ILE A 164 6.35 -63.45 6.58
C ILE A 164 4.89 -62.97 6.56
N PRO A 165 4.65 -61.68 6.84
CA PRO A 165 3.47 -60.99 6.35
C PRO A 165 3.79 -59.66 5.64
N TRP A 166 3.18 -59.49 4.47
CA TRP A 166 2.78 -58.28 3.73
C TRP A 166 3.37 -56.88 4.06
N PRO A 167 3.67 -56.06 3.03
CA PRO A 167 4.28 -54.74 3.22
C PRO A 167 3.35 -53.76 3.95
N THR A 168 3.70 -53.45 5.20
CA THR A 168 3.25 -52.24 5.90
C THR A 168 3.80 -50.98 5.22
N PRO A 169 3.17 -49.81 5.39
CA PRO A 169 3.56 -48.59 4.69
C PRO A 169 5.00 -48.21 5.04
N SER A 170 5.75 -47.70 4.07
CA SER A 170 7.11 -47.23 4.27
C SER A 170 7.16 -46.25 5.45
N ALA A 171 7.99 -46.56 6.45
CA ALA A 171 8.29 -45.64 7.52
C ALA A 171 8.73 -44.31 6.90
N ALA A 172 8.13 -43.20 7.37
CA ALA A 172 8.45 -41.89 6.84
C ALA A 172 9.96 -41.66 6.93
N GLN A 173 10.60 -41.36 5.80
CA GLN A 173 11.99 -40.93 5.79
C GLN A 173 12.11 -39.77 6.80
N PRO A 174 13.10 -39.78 7.73
CA PRO A 174 13.26 -38.67 8.64
C PRO A 174 13.42 -37.40 7.82
N GLN A 175 12.48 -36.46 7.98
CA GLN A 175 12.57 -35.18 7.28
C GLN A 175 13.92 -34.55 7.64
N PRO A 176 14.65 -33.97 6.67
CA PRO A 176 15.92 -33.33 6.97
C PRO A 176 15.69 -32.26 8.03
N THR A 177 16.42 -32.37 9.14
CA THR A 177 16.35 -31.43 10.26
C THR A 177 16.53 -30.01 9.72
N GLN A 178 15.52 -29.15 9.92
CA GLN A 178 15.50 -27.80 9.34
C GLN A 178 16.65 -26.98 9.94
N SER A 179 17.75 -26.89 9.20
CA SER A 179 18.94 -26.14 9.58
C SER A 179 18.63 -24.65 9.72
N LYS A 180 19.18 -24.03 10.78
CA LYS A 180 18.98 -22.61 11.13
C LYS A 180 19.20 -21.71 9.91
N GLN A 181 18.11 -21.19 9.34
CA GLN A 181 18.13 -20.43 8.08
C GLN A 181 19.04 -19.22 8.22
N SER A 182 20.14 -19.19 7.49
CA SER A 182 21.15 -18.14 7.58
C SER A 182 20.99 -17.13 6.45
N PHE A 183 20.73 -15.87 6.82
CA PHE A 183 20.58 -14.78 5.85
C PHE A 183 21.89 -13.98 5.75
N PRO A 184 22.64 -14.10 4.64
CA PRO A 184 23.96 -13.48 4.51
C PRO A 184 23.86 -11.96 4.43
N ILE A 185 24.89 -11.30 4.99
CA ILE A 185 25.03 -9.85 4.95
C ILE A 185 25.09 -9.37 3.49
N ARG A 186 24.14 -8.51 3.08
CA ARG A 186 24.10 -7.93 1.74
C ARG A 186 25.13 -6.79 1.59
N TRP A 187 26.41 -7.17 1.57
CA TRP A 187 27.53 -6.24 1.46
C TRP A 187 27.44 -5.35 0.20
N PRO A 188 27.59 -4.01 0.30
CA PRO A 188 27.34 -3.16 -0.85
C PRO A 188 28.45 -3.28 -1.91
N ALA A 189 28.10 -3.59 -3.16
CA ALA A 189 29.05 -3.87 -4.24
C ALA A 189 30.09 -2.76 -4.51
N LYS A 190 29.82 -1.50 -4.14
CA LYS A 190 30.76 -0.36 -4.28
C LYS A 190 31.81 -0.26 -3.15
N CYS A 191 31.91 -1.27 -2.29
CA CYS A 191 32.73 -1.24 -1.06
C CYS A 191 33.88 -2.28 -1.04
N GLY A 192 34.23 -2.85 -2.20
CA GLY A 192 35.31 -3.84 -2.33
C GLY A 192 34.95 -5.21 -1.76
N LYS A 193 35.95 -6.10 -1.63
CA LYS A 193 35.79 -7.49 -1.13
C LYS A 193 36.45 -7.78 0.22
N LYS A 194 37.08 -6.79 0.86
CA LYS A 194 37.78 -6.94 2.15
C LYS A 194 36.99 -6.26 3.27
N TYR A 195 36.39 -7.07 4.14
CA TYR A 195 35.61 -6.62 5.29
C TYR A 195 35.86 -7.55 6.49
N ASN A 196 35.74 -6.98 7.69
CA ASN A 196 35.78 -7.69 8.96
C ASN A 196 34.34 -8.03 9.38
N VAL A 197 34.06 -9.25 9.82
CA VAL A 197 32.71 -9.71 10.22
C VAL A 197 32.66 -9.97 11.72
N ARG A 198 31.54 -9.61 12.36
CA ARG A 198 31.17 -10.07 13.72
C ARG A 198 29.71 -10.52 13.71
N THR A 199 29.44 -11.53 14.52
CA THR A 199 28.12 -12.16 14.68
C THR A 199 27.84 -12.31 16.16
N GLU A 200 26.64 -11.92 16.58
CA GLU A 200 26.15 -12.06 17.94
C GLU A 200 24.76 -12.70 17.91
N GLU A 201 24.45 -13.52 18.91
CA GLU A 201 23.12 -14.13 19.07
C GLU A 201 22.60 -13.80 20.47
N TYR A 202 21.34 -13.37 20.53
CA TYR A 202 20.63 -12.99 21.75
C TYR A 202 19.39 -13.89 21.87
N ASP A 203 19.16 -14.47 23.04
CA ASP A 203 17.91 -15.17 23.35
C ASP A 203 17.01 -14.22 24.16
N PHE A 204 15.83 -13.91 23.62
CA PHE A 204 14.84 -13.04 24.26
C PHE A 204 13.83 -13.86 25.07
N GLY A 205 13.93 -15.19 25.10
CA GLY A 205 12.99 -16.07 25.76
C GLY A 205 11.59 -15.90 25.18
N LYS A 206 10.61 -15.65 26.06
CA LYS A 206 9.19 -15.42 25.70
C LYS A 206 8.77 -14.00 26.07
N PRO A 207 9.23 -12.97 25.34
CA PRO A 207 8.91 -11.59 25.70
C PRO A 207 7.45 -11.30 25.36
N SER A 208 6.82 -10.37 26.09
CA SER A 208 5.53 -9.79 25.67
C SER A 208 5.71 -8.78 24.55
N GLU A 209 6.83 -8.06 24.54
CA GLU A 209 7.13 -6.98 23.61
C GLU A 209 8.51 -7.17 22.99
N LEU A 210 8.65 -6.87 21.70
CA LEU A 210 9.94 -6.90 21.00
C LEU A 210 10.17 -5.55 20.30
N ASP A 211 11.32 -4.92 20.56
CA ASP A 211 11.72 -3.65 19.94
C ASP A 211 13.10 -3.76 19.26
N ILE A 212 13.14 -3.60 17.94
CA ILE A 212 14.37 -3.67 17.13
C ILE A 212 14.60 -2.33 16.46
N GLN A 213 15.63 -1.61 16.89
CA GLN A 213 15.92 -0.26 16.42
C GLN A 213 17.30 -0.16 15.76
N GLU A 214 17.39 0.45 14.58
CA GLU A 214 18.64 0.86 13.94
C GLU A 214 18.67 2.35 13.62
N ALA A 215 19.62 3.04 14.23
CA ALA A 215 19.90 4.47 14.11
C ALA A 215 21.42 4.69 14.00
N ILE A 216 22.04 4.17 12.92
CA ILE A 216 23.48 4.33 12.70
C ILE A 216 23.73 5.59 11.89
N HIS A 217 24.53 6.51 12.43
CA HIS A 217 24.86 7.77 11.76
C HIS A 217 25.68 7.53 10.49
N GLN A 218 25.27 8.18 9.39
CA GLN A 218 25.94 8.08 8.08
C GLN A 218 26.44 9.44 7.59
N LEU A 219 25.83 10.55 7.99
CA LEU A 219 26.27 11.90 7.61
C LEU A 219 27.44 12.39 8.47
N ASP A 220 27.40 12.11 9.77
CA ASP A 220 28.50 12.41 10.71
C ASP A 220 29.38 11.18 11.02
N GLY A 221 28.94 10.00 10.56
CA GLY A 221 29.58 8.72 10.82
C GLY A 221 30.80 8.43 9.91
N PRO A 222 31.62 7.43 10.26
CA PRO A 222 32.74 6.99 9.43
C PRO A 222 32.31 6.22 8.16
N TYR A 223 31.01 6.00 7.97
CA TYR A 223 30.42 5.17 6.92
C TYR A 223 29.89 6.02 5.76
N LYS A 224 30.45 5.85 4.56
CA LYS A 224 29.89 6.40 3.31
C LYS A 224 28.65 5.66 2.82
N ARG A 225 28.40 4.48 3.40
CA ARG A 225 27.27 3.61 3.08
C ARG A 225 27.00 2.62 4.22
N VAL A 226 25.84 2.75 4.83
CA VAL A 226 25.18 1.67 5.58
C VAL A 226 24.19 0.98 4.63
N ALA A 227 24.04 -0.33 4.74
CA ALA A 227 22.94 -1.08 4.13
C ALA A 227 22.68 -2.36 4.93
N GLY A 228 21.43 -2.78 5.05
CA GLY A 228 21.14 -4.06 5.67
C GLY A 228 19.73 -4.56 5.44
N TRP A 229 19.43 -5.70 6.06
CA TRP A 229 18.09 -6.30 6.06
C TRP A 229 17.76 -6.88 7.44
N ILE A 230 16.53 -6.62 7.90
CA ILE A 230 15.90 -7.32 9.01
C ILE A 230 15.09 -8.48 8.41
N HIS A 231 15.34 -9.70 8.86
CA HIS A 231 14.69 -10.92 8.41
C HIS A 231 13.92 -11.55 9.56
N VAL A 232 12.60 -11.61 9.47
CA VAL A 232 11.77 -12.42 10.37
C VAL A 232 11.60 -13.79 9.73
N ALA A 233 12.10 -14.83 10.40
CA ALA A 233 12.22 -16.18 9.87
C ALA A 233 11.68 -17.23 10.85
N GLN A 234 11.33 -18.41 10.31
CA GLN A 234 10.94 -19.55 11.13
C GLN A 234 12.16 -20.00 11.95
N ALA A 235 11.97 -20.23 13.24
CA ALA A 235 13.01 -20.80 14.07
C ALA A 235 13.41 -22.22 13.62
N PRO A 236 14.68 -22.61 13.84
CA PRO A 236 15.11 -24.00 13.66
C PRO A 236 14.42 -24.93 14.67
N ALA A 237 14.42 -26.23 14.37
CA ALA A 237 13.65 -27.23 15.11
C ALA A 237 14.15 -27.51 16.56
N ASP A 238 15.33 -27.01 16.92
CA ASP A 238 15.93 -27.06 18.25
C ASP A 238 15.52 -25.89 19.15
N GLN A 239 14.96 -24.81 18.60
CA GLN A 239 14.50 -23.65 19.38
C GLN A 239 13.15 -23.94 20.04
N ALA A 240 13.06 -23.67 21.35
CA ALA A 240 11.89 -24.01 22.16
C ALA A 240 10.59 -23.30 21.68
N PRO A 241 9.42 -23.99 21.65
CA PRO A 241 8.16 -23.39 21.21
C PRO A 241 7.78 -22.11 21.95
N GLY A 242 7.34 -21.10 21.20
CA GLY A 242 6.98 -19.78 21.68
C GLY A 242 8.13 -18.86 22.08
N THR A 243 9.41 -19.21 21.84
CA THR A 243 10.54 -18.29 22.09
C THR A 243 10.98 -17.49 20.86
N ILE A 244 11.74 -16.42 21.10
CA ILE A 244 12.38 -15.59 20.08
C ILE A 244 13.89 -15.54 20.31
N GLN A 245 14.67 -15.83 19.26
CA GLN A 245 16.12 -15.60 19.23
C GLN A 245 16.46 -14.60 18.12
N VAL A 246 17.45 -13.73 18.33
CA VAL A 246 17.90 -12.76 17.32
C VAL A 246 19.39 -12.95 17.06
N LYS A 247 19.74 -13.18 15.80
CA LYS A 247 21.12 -13.20 15.30
C LYS A 247 21.41 -11.88 14.60
N MET A 248 22.26 -11.04 15.19
CA MET A 248 22.84 -9.90 14.49
C MET A 248 24.16 -10.33 13.84
N SER A 249 24.33 -10.05 12.55
CA SER A 249 25.58 -10.28 11.82
C SER A 249 25.92 -9.04 11.03
N TYR A 250 27.12 -8.50 11.20
CA TYR A 250 27.55 -7.29 10.48
C TYR A 250 28.96 -7.39 9.93
N ALA A 251 29.18 -6.70 8.82
CA ALA A 251 30.46 -6.59 8.13
C ALA A 251 30.84 -5.10 8.02
N VAL A 252 32.09 -4.76 8.33
CA VAL A 252 32.63 -3.40 8.19
C VAL A 252 33.89 -3.43 7.32
N SER A 253 34.16 -2.36 6.56
CA SER A 253 35.37 -2.25 5.74
C SER A 253 36.64 -2.50 6.56
N ALA A 254 37.63 -3.18 5.98
CA ALA A 254 38.87 -3.55 6.67
C ALA A 254 39.73 -2.37 7.18
N SER A 255 39.38 -1.13 6.82
CA SER A 255 39.92 0.12 7.37
C SER A 255 39.38 0.47 8.77
N MET A 256 38.46 -0.32 9.33
CA MET A 256 37.85 -0.10 10.64
C MET A 256 37.92 -1.36 11.53
N SER A 257 38.01 -1.12 12.84
CA SER A 257 37.79 -2.17 13.84
C SER A 257 36.35 -2.65 13.80
N VAL A 258 36.16 -3.97 13.85
CA VAL A 258 34.83 -4.59 13.94
C VAL A 258 34.10 -4.24 15.25
N ASN A 259 34.83 -3.73 16.26
CA ASN A 259 34.26 -3.32 17.55
C ASN A 259 33.82 -1.83 17.57
N SER A 260 33.77 -1.16 16.41
CA SER A 260 33.39 0.26 16.31
C SER A 260 31.88 0.52 16.28
N ILE A 261 31.06 -0.53 16.10
CA ILE A 261 29.61 -0.40 16.11
C ILE A 261 29.11 -0.41 17.55
N LYS A 262 28.48 0.68 17.97
CA LYS A 262 27.68 0.71 19.20
C LYS A 262 26.37 -0.04 18.98
N TYR A 263 25.97 -0.83 19.97
CA TYR A 263 24.65 -1.43 20.08
C TYR A 263 24.39 -1.75 21.56
N ALA A 264 23.12 -1.92 21.91
CA ALA A 264 22.68 -2.29 23.25
C ALA A 264 21.54 -3.31 23.15
N SER A 265 21.54 -4.31 24.04
CA SER A 265 20.51 -5.34 24.14
C SER A 265 19.91 -5.36 25.54
N THR A 266 18.59 -5.45 25.63
CA THR A 266 17.85 -5.70 26.88
C THR A 266 17.15 -7.06 26.82
N ALA A 267 16.29 -7.37 27.79
CA ALA A 267 15.45 -8.58 27.75
C ALA A 267 14.29 -8.50 26.73
N THR A 268 14.06 -7.34 26.09
CA THR A 268 12.97 -7.11 25.11
C THR A 268 13.38 -6.28 23.90
N SER A 269 14.58 -5.68 23.88
CA SER A 269 15.02 -4.82 22.78
C SER A 269 16.45 -5.05 22.29
N LEU A 270 16.70 -4.70 21.03
CA LEU A 270 18.02 -4.59 20.40
C LEU A 270 18.11 -3.25 19.66
N THR A 271 18.96 -2.35 20.16
CA THR A 271 19.25 -1.05 19.55
C THR A 271 20.64 -1.07 18.92
N ILE A 272 20.75 -0.66 17.65
CA ILE A 272 22.01 -0.62 16.88
C ILE A 272 22.26 0.83 16.45
N GLY A 273 23.43 1.38 16.77
CA GLY A 273 23.71 2.82 16.60
C GLY A 273 23.37 3.64 17.84
N ASP A 274 22.89 4.87 17.66
CA ASP A 274 22.58 5.82 18.74
C ASP A 274 21.30 6.62 18.41
N PRO A 275 20.13 6.22 18.92
CA PRO A 275 18.86 6.88 18.58
C PRO A 275 18.66 8.23 19.27
N SER A 276 19.57 8.65 20.16
CA SER A 276 19.43 9.87 20.97
C SER A 276 19.81 11.15 20.22
N PHE A 277 20.54 11.01 19.11
CA PHE A 277 21.02 12.10 18.27
C PHE A 277 20.63 11.82 16.82
N PRO A 278 19.83 12.66 16.15
CA PRO A 278 19.59 12.49 14.71
C PRO A 278 20.86 12.85 13.92
N ASP A 279 21.07 12.20 12.76
CA ASP A 279 22.17 12.50 11.84
C ASP A 279 22.22 14.03 11.57
N GLY A 280 23.36 14.64 11.88
CA GLY A 280 23.54 16.09 11.88
C GLY A 280 23.61 16.72 10.50
N PHE A 281 23.69 18.05 10.50
CA PHE A 281 23.83 18.86 9.30
C PHE A 281 25.10 19.74 9.32
N ASP A 282 25.93 19.63 10.37
CA ASP A 282 27.14 20.42 10.62
C ASP A 282 28.36 19.98 9.80
N GLY A 283 28.13 19.85 8.48
CA GLY A 283 29.17 19.75 7.46
C GLY A 283 29.48 18.30 7.07
N VAL A 284 28.57 17.69 6.30
CA VAL A 284 28.65 16.32 5.76
C VAL A 284 30.08 15.94 5.37
N ARG A 285 30.73 15.13 6.21
CA ARG A 285 32.04 14.54 5.91
C ARG A 285 31.78 13.15 5.37
N PRO A 286 31.89 12.91 4.04
CA PRO A 286 31.63 11.60 3.50
C PRO A 286 32.60 10.59 4.11
N GLY A 287 32.07 9.64 4.89
CA GLY A 287 32.84 8.56 5.46
C GLY A 287 33.63 7.77 4.41
N THR A 288 34.62 6.99 4.84
CA THR A 288 35.45 6.19 3.91
C THR A 288 35.09 4.72 3.92
N ALA A 289 34.54 4.22 5.03
CA ALA A 289 34.12 2.83 5.21
C ALA A 289 32.72 2.57 4.64
N CYS A 290 32.37 1.29 4.56
CA CYS A 290 31.00 0.83 4.44
C CYS A 290 30.65 -0.16 5.55
N LEU A 291 29.35 -0.30 5.78
CA LEU A 291 28.75 -1.19 6.76
C LEU A 291 27.62 -1.99 6.10
N GLY A 292 27.70 -3.32 6.20
CA GLY A 292 26.63 -4.25 5.82
C GLY A 292 26.07 -4.93 7.06
N ILE A 293 24.74 -5.01 7.20
CA ILE A 293 24.07 -5.61 8.38
C ILE A 293 23.02 -6.64 7.95
N SER A 294 22.90 -7.72 8.73
CA SER A 294 21.81 -8.70 8.68
C SER A 294 21.33 -8.94 10.11
N VAL A 295 20.06 -8.68 10.39
CA VAL A 295 19.42 -9.01 11.66
C VAL A 295 18.39 -10.10 11.39
N THR A 296 18.60 -11.32 11.88
CA THR A 296 17.64 -12.43 11.73
C THR A 296 16.92 -12.68 13.04
N ILE A 297 15.60 -12.51 13.04
CA ILE A 297 14.69 -12.76 14.16
C ILE A 297 14.05 -14.13 13.92
N TYR A 298 14.49 -15.14 14.68
CA TYR A 298 13.98 -16.50 14.64
C TYR A 298 12.79 -16.63 15.58
N MET A 299 11.58 -16.72 15.03
CA MET A 299 10.35 -16.90 15.80
C MET A 299 9.95 -18.38 15.81
N ALA A 300 9.86 -18.96 17.00
CA ALA A 300 9.37 -20.33 17.16
C ALA A 300 7.85 -20.41 16.97
N SER A 301 7.35 -21.62 16.68
CA SER A 301 5.90 -21.84 16.57
C SER A 301 5.20 -21.47 17.88
N GLY A 302 4.12 -20.71 17.79
CA GLY A 302 3.35 -20.25 18.96
C GLY A 302 3.88 -18.99 19.65
N VAL A 303 4.77 -18.21 19.02
CA VAL A 303 5.12 -16.86 19.50
C VAL A 303 3.89 -15.96 19.44
N SER A 304 3.56 -15.34 20.58
CA SER A 304 2.50 -14.34 20.71
C SER A 304 3.03 -13.12 21.46
N LEU A 305 3.01 -11.97 20.81
CA LEU A 305 3.42 -10.67 21.37
C LEU A 305 2.19 -9.82 21.68
N SER A 306 2.27 -8.90 22.64
CA SER A 306 1.37 -7.74 22.71
C SER A 306 1.82 -6.67 21.71
N THR A 307 3.12 -6.42 21.62
CA THR A 307 3.69 -5.29 20.89
C THR A 307 4.92 -5.71 20.07
N LEU A 308 4.99 -5.29 18.81
CA LEU A 308 6.17 -5.49 17.95
C LEU A 308 6.58 -4.15 17.31
N ASN A 309 7.72 -3.62 17.73
CA ASN A 309 8.29 -2.39 17.20
C ASN A 309 9.55 -2.72 16.39
N ILE A 310 9.61 -2.21 15.15
CA ILE A 310 10.79 -2.33 14.29
C ILE A 310 11.03 -0.98 13.60
N ALA A 311 12.13 -0.32 13.94
CA ALA A 311 12.53 0.95 13.36
C ALA A 311 13.92 0.83 12.74
N SER A 312 14.10 1.29 11.51
CA SER A 312 15.43 1.31 10.87
C SER A 312 15.61 2.51 9.95
N THR A 313 16.83 3.03 9.93
CA THR A 313 17.24 4.13 9.08
C THR A 313 17.74 3.64 7.71
N HIS A 314 18.41 2.49 7.68
CA HIS A 314 19.23 1.99 6.56
C HIS A 314 18.91 0.58 6.06
N MET A 315 17.92 -0.11 6.64
CA MET A 315 17.63 -1.51 6.34
C MET A 315 16.23 -1.73 5.74
N GLY A 316 16.16 -2.63 4.75
CA GLY A 316 14.90 -3.26 4.36
C GLY A 316 14.43 -4.25 5.42
N MET A 317 13.17 -4.65 5.36
CA MET A 317 12.61 -5.69 6.22
C MET A 317 11.89 -6.75 5.39
N GLN A 318 12.10 -8.02 5.72
CA GLN A 318 11.45 -9.15 5.07
C GLN A 318 10.90 -10.14 6.09
N ILE A 319 9.60 -10.44 6.03
CA ILE A 319 8.95 -11.52 6.77
C ILE A 319 8.80 -12.71 5.83
N HIS A 320 9.48 -13.80 6.12
CA HIS A 320 9.55 -14.97 5.24
C HIS A 320 8.27 -15.83 5.29
N ASN A 321 8.13 -16.74 4.32
CA ASN A 321 7.09 -17.75 4.35
C ASN A 321 7.31 -18.74 5.51
N GLY A 322 6.22 -19.25 6.09
CA GLY A 322 6.25 -20.27 7.16
C GLY A 322 6.41 -19.74 8.58
N VAL A 323 6.67 -18.43 8.78
CA VAL A 323 6.64 -17.85 10.13
C VAL A 323 5.21 -17.77 10.63
N ASN A 324 4.94 -18.32 11.82
CA ASN A 324 3.62 -18.30 12.43
C ASN A 324 3.71 -17.68 13.83
N PHE A 325 3.36 -16.39 13.91
CA PHE A 325 3.28 -15.60 15.13
C PHE A 325 2.07 -14.65 15.07
N THR A 326 1.63 -14.17 16.22
CA THR A 326 0.49 -13.24 16.35
C THR A 326 0.83 -12.07 17.27
N VAL A 327 0.47 -10.84 16.87
CA VAL A 327 0.68 -9.65 17.71
C VAL A 327 -0.68 -9.06 18.14
N THR A 328 -1.06 -9.29 19.39
CA THR A 328 -2.43 -9.12 19.91
C THR A 328 -2.82 -7.66 20.19
N GLY A 329 -1.84 -6.78 20.43
CA GLY A 329 -1.99 -5.34 20.55
C GLY A 329 -1.68 -4.64 19.23
N SER A 330 -0.42 -4.25 19.01
CA SER A 330 -0.02 -3.47 17.83
C SER A 330 1.36 -3.85 17.28
N THR A 331 1.54 -3.63 15.97
CA THR A 331 2.83 -3.72 15.29
C THR A 331 3.15 -2.41 14.59
N SER A 332 4.33 -1.85 14.88
CA SER A 332 4.85 -0.63 14.28
C SER A 332 6.13 -0.93 13.51
N ILE A 333 6.11 -0.74 12.18
CA ILE A 333 7.27 -0.93 11.31
C ILE A 333 7.56 0.40 10.60
N SER A 334 8.72 1.00 10.87
CA SER A 334 9.12 2.30 10.29
C SER A 334 10.52 2.26 9.67
N LEU A 335 10.60 2.30 8.34
CA LEU A 335 11.85 2.26 7.58
C LEU A 335 12.11 3.62 6.89
N THR A 336 13.21 4.30 7.24
CA THR A 336 13.59 5.54 6.54
C THR A 336 14.09 5.23 5.13
N THR A 337 14.98 4.26 4.97
CA THR A 337 15.35 3.70 3.67
C THR A 337 15.29 2.19 3.70
N GLY A 338 14.57 1.60 2.74
CA GLY A 338 14.37 0.15 2.69
C GLY A 338 12.95 -0.25 2.28
N THR A 339 12.84 -1.37 1.59
CA THR A 339 11.55 -1.99 1.24
C THR A 339 11.08 -2.88 2.39
N LEU A 340 9.78 -2.83 2.70
CA LEU A 340 9.09 -3.85 3.49
C LEU A 340 8.47 -4.90 2.56
N ASP A 341 8.72 -6.17 2.85
CA ASP A 341 8.21 -7.34 2.11
C ASP A 341 7.69 -8.39 3.10
N ALA A 342 6.38 -8.63 3.17
CA ALA A 342 5.79 -9.54 4.15
C ALA A 342 4.98 -10.67 3.51
N ALA A 343 5.46 -11.92 3.61
CA ALA A 343 4.72 -13.11 3.16
C ALA A 343 3.32 -13.20 3.81
N ALA A 344 3.26 -12.96 5.13
CA ALA A 344 2.05 -12.64 5.87
C ALA A 344 2.43 -11.90 7.17
N LEU A 345 1.61 -10.95 7.62
CA LEU A 345 1.71 -10.34 8.94
C LEU A 345 0.34 -10.31 9.63
N ASN A 346 0.28 -10.84 10.85
CA ASN A 346 -0.92 -10.93 11.67
C ASN A 346 -0.78 -10.06 12.95
N SER A 347 -1.50 -8.94 12.97
CA SER A 347 -1.65 -8.11 14.16
C SER A 347 -3.02 -7.43 14.20
N ARG A 348 -3.49 -7.12 15.42
CA ARG A 348 -4.75 -6.40 15.63
C ARG A 348 -4.71 -4.97 15.08
N GLU A 349 -3.59 -4.27 15.25
CA GLU A 349 -3.37 -2.89 14.78
C GLU A 349 -1.99 -2.77 14.11
N LEU A 350 -1.98 -2.42 12.82
CA LEU A 350 -0.80 -2.37 11.97
C LEU A 350 -0.47 -0.93 11.57
N HIS A 351 0.74 -0.48 11.89
CA HIS A 351 1.30 0.80 11.46
C HIS A 351 2.55 0.56 10.61
N LEU A 352 2.43 0.73 9.30
CA LEU A 352 3.50 0.49 8.33
C LEU A 352 3.95 1.82 7.72
N ARG A 353 5.22 2.19 7.88
CA ARG A 353 5.76 3.47 7.44
C ARG A 353 7.05 3.30 6.64
N THR A 354 7.11 3.89 5.44
CA THR A 354 8.38 4.07 4.69
C THR A 354 8.61 5.54 4.34
N ILE A 355 9.87 5.98 4.30
CA ILE A 355 10.22 7.27 3.68
C ILE A 355 10.70 7.03 2.23
N SER A 356 11.69 6.16 2.03
CA SER A 356 12.18 5.78 0.71
C SER A 356 12.24 4.25 0.57
N GLY A 357 11.22 3.68 -0.07
CA GLY A 357 11.07 2.24 -0.26
C GLY A 357 9.62 1.78 -0.31
N SER A 358 9.37 0.67 -1.01
CA SER A 358 8.02 0.13 -1.23
C SER A 358 7.53 -0.69 -0.03
N ILE A 359 6.21 -0.86 0.07
CA ILE A 359 5.56 -1.76 1.04
C ILE A 359 4.81 -2.83 0.24
N ASN A 360 5.24 -4.08 0.38
CA ASN A 360 4.66 -5.23 -0.31
C ASN A 360 4.20 -6.28 0.70
N GLY A 361 3.26 -7.14 0.29
CA GLY A 361 2.93 -8.35 1.03
C GLY A 361 1.47 -8.47 1.45
N LYS A 362 1.18 -9.46 2.31
CA LYS A 362 -0.17 -9.76 2.80
C LYS A 362 -0.34 -9.37 4.27
N TYR A 363 -1.41 -8.62 4.57
CA TYR A 363 -1.65 -8.05 5.89
C TYR A 363 -3.07 -8.35 6.37
N THR A 364 -3.23 -8.69 7.65
CA THR A 364 -4.56 -8.90 8.27
C THR A 364 -5.20 -7.58 8.67
N LEU A 365 -6.46 -7.36 8.28
CA LEU A 365 -7.26 -6.22 8.76
C LEU A 365 -8.16 -6.65 9.93
N TYR A 366 -7.71 -6.36 11.15
CA TYR A 366 -8.50 -6.45 12.37
C TYR A 366 -9.10 -5.08 12.74
N ASN A 367 -8.47 -4.29 13.60
CA ASN A 367 -8.96 -2.96 13.97
C ASN A 367 -8.45 -1.89 13.01
N LEU A 368 -7.14 -1.88 12.76
CA LEU A 368 -6.47 -0.86 11.96
C LEU A 368 -5.39 -1.48 11.06
N LEU A 369 -5.39 -1.09 9.80
CA LEU A 369 -4.23 -1.18 8.91
C LEU A 369 -3.93 0.22 8.37
N SER A 370 -2.89 0.85 8.90
CA SER A 370 -2.42 2.17 8.54
C SER A 370 -1.09 2.05 7.79
N VAL A 371 -1.07 2.52 6.54
CA VAL A 371 0.08 2.43 5.63
C VAL A 371 0.47 3.84 5.20
N LYS A 372 1.74 4.22 5.36
CA LYS A 372 2.22 5.57 5.03
C LYS A 372 3.54 5.53 4.29
N THR A 373 3.59 6.10 3.08
CA THR A 373 4.82 6.22 2.30
C THR A 373 5.06 7.64 1.79
N ILE A 374 6.33 8.05 1.69
CA ILE A 374 6.72 9.32 1.06
C ILE A 374 7.18 9.08 -0.38
N SER A 375 8.03 8.09 -0.61
CA SER A 375 8.55 7.73 -1.92
C SER A 375 8.67 6.21 -2.05
N GLY A 376 7.67 5.58 -2.66
CA GLY A 376 7.62 4.13 -2.84
C GLY A 376 6.25 3.66 -3.30
N SER A 377 6.17 2.44 -3.83
CA SER A 377 4.88 1.85 -4.18
C SER A 377 4.31 1.06 -3.00
N VAL A 378 3.00 1.10 -2.83
CA VAL A 378 2.25 0.18 -1.95
C VAL A 378 1.63 -0.88 -2.84
N ASN A 379 1.87 -2.17 -2.56
CA ASN A 379 1.31 -3.29 -3.31
C ASN A 379 0.95 -4.41 -2.34
N ILE A 380 -0.28 -4.36 -1.80
CA ILE A 380 -0.68 -5.16 -0.64
C ILE A 380 -1.98 -5.94 -0.83
N ASP A 381 -1.96 -7.19 -0.40
CA ASP A 381 -3.13 -8.05 -0.26
C ASP A 381 -3.67 -7.90 1.17
N ILE A 382 -4.98 -7.68 1.31
CA ILE A 382 -5.62 -7.36 2.59
C ILE A 382 -6.59 -8.48 2.95
N GLU A 383 -6.39 -9.08 4.13
CA GLU A 383 -7.24 -10.16 4.64
C GLU A 383 -8.11 -9.67 5.81
N PRO A 384 -9.40 -9.35 5.57
CA PRO A 384 -10.35 -9.04 6.63
C PRO A 384 -10.42 -10.12 7.71
N LYS A 385 -10.52 -9.70 8.97
CA LYS A 385 -10.69 -10.59 10.13
C LYS A 385 -11.88 -10.18 10.99
N GLU A 386 -12.46 -11.17 11.66
CA GLU A 386 -13.50 -10.96 12.66
C GLU A 386 -13.03 -10.02 13.77
N ALA A 387 -14.00 -9.39 14.45
CA ALA A 387 -13.69 -8.48 15.54
C ALA A 387 -12.96 -9.22 16.67
N ALA A 388 -11.92 -8.59 17.22
CA ALA A 388 -11.24 -9.11 18.40
C ALA A 388 -12.24 -9.17 19.57
N VAL A 389 -12.56 -10.39 20.03
CA VAL A 389 -13.43 -10.60 21.19
C VAL A 389 -12.68 -10.13 22.43
N ALA A 390 -13.26 -9.17 23.14
CA ALA A 390 -12.74 -8.67 24.42
C ALA A 390 -13.75 -9.03 25.51
N ASP A 391 -13.29 -9.74 26.53
CA ASP A 391 -14.04 -10.04 27.76
C ASP A 391 -15.45 -10.60 27.52
N GLY A 392 -15.56 -11.56 26.58
CA GLY A 392 -16.82 -12.20 26.22
C GLY A 392 -17.79 -11.34 25.39
N THR A 393 -17.43 -10.09 25.08
CA THR A 393 -18.23 -9.18 24.25
C THR A 393 -17.63 -9.02 22.85
N SER A 394 -18.51 -8.97 21.83
CA SER A 394 -18.12 -8.61 20.47
C SER A 394 -17.83 -7.11 20.40
N SER A 395 -16.55 -6.75 20.58
CA SER A 395 -16.07 -5.37 20.49
C SER A 395 -16.41 -4.80 19.10
N ASN A 396 -17.39 -3.90 19.02
CA ASN A 396 -17.97 -3.38 17.77
C ASN A 396 -17.04 -2.35 17.07
N ASN A 397 -15.75 -2.65 17.01
CA ASN A 397 -14.76 -1.81 16.36
C ASN A 397 -14.93 -1.90 14.84
N PRO A 398 -14.96 -0.78 14.10
CA PRO A 398 -14.82 -0.82 12.65
C PRO A 398 -13.48 -1.45 12.26
N ALA A 399 -13.43 -2.01 11.06
CA ALA A 399 -12.20 -2.40 10.39
C ALA A 399 -11.71 -1.21 9.55
N ILE A 400 -10.74 -0.46 10.09
CA ILE A 400 -10.23 0.78 9.49
C ILE A 400 -9.01 0.47 8.62
N PHE A 401 -9.08 0.87 7.35
CA PHE A 401 -7.96 0.82 6.41
C PHE A 401 -7.57 2.24 5.98
N MET A 402 -6.29 2.59 6.10
CA MET A 402 -5.75 3.90 5.72
C MET A 402 -4.49 3.73 4.87
N VAL A 403 -4.40 4.44 3.74
CA VAL A 403 -3.17 4.58 2.94
C VAL A 403 -2.90 6.06 2.66
N ASP A 404 -1.77 6.56 3.14
CA ASP A 404 -1.23 7.87 2.78
C ASP A 404 0.02 7.68 1.88
N SER A 405 0.01 8.23 0.67
CA SER A 405 1.18 8.31 -0.22
C SER A 405 1.49 9.76 -0.62
N GLN A 406 2.75 10.17 -0.52
CA GLN A 406 3.19 11.40 -1.20
C GLN A 406 3.61 11.13 -2.66
N SER A 407 4.33 10.04 -2.94
CA SER A 407 4.77 9.71 -4.29
C SER A 407 4.92 8.20 -4.51
N GLY A 408 4.15 7.67 -5.45
CA GLY A 408 4.20 6.29 -5.90
C GLY A 408 2.83 5.64 -6.07
N SER A 409 2.79 4.55 -6.83
CA SER A 409 1.54 3.82 -7.11
C SER A 409 1.05 3.05 -5.88
N ILE A 410 -0.26 3.09 -5.66
CA ILE A 410 -0.98 2.31 -4.64
C ILE A 410 -1.76 1.21 -5.36
N ARG A 411 -1.43 -0.04 -5.08
CA ARG A 411 -2.27 -1.21 -5.40
C ARG A 411 -2.72 -1.89 -4.11
N THR A 412 -4.02 -2.13 -3.98
CA THR A 412 -4.63 -2.76 -2.80
C THR A 412 -5.69 -3.78 -3.25
N ASP A 413 -5.61 -5.02 -2.74
CA ASP A 413 -6.59 -6.06 -3.05
C ASP A 413 -7.18 -6.68 -1.78
N PHE A 414 -8.43 -6.34 -1.45
CA PHE A 414 -9.18 -6.98 -0.39
C PHE A 414 -9.60 -8.40 -0.80
N LEU A 415 -9.29 -9.39 0.04
CA LEU A 415 -9.77 -10.76 -0.09
C LEU A 415 -11.29 -10.85 0.14
N ARG A 416 -12.07 -10.61 -0.92
CA ARG A 416 -13.55 -10.62 -0.96
C ARG A 416 -14.19 -12.04 -0.84
N LYS A 417 -13.52 -12.97 -0.15
CA LYS A 417 -13.99 -14.35 0.14
C LYS A 417 -14.29 -14.49 1.63
N HIS A 418 -15.48 -15.00 1.99
CA HIS A 418 -15.92 -15.19 3.38
C HIS A 418 -15.80 -13.92 4.25
N ILE A 419 -16.29 -12.79 3.75
CA ILE A 419 -16.13 -11.47 4.39
C ILE A 419 -16.75 -11.45 5.81
N PRO A 420 -15.95 -11.15 6.86
CA PRO A 420 -16.39 -10.98 8.25
C PRO A 420 -17.49 -9.93 8.46
N SER A 421 -18.30 -10.10 9.50
CA SER A 421 -19.49 -9.27 9.72
C SER A 421 -19.20 -7.99 10.51
N ARG A 422 -18.57 -7.01 9.85
CA ARG A 422 -18.08 -5.77 10.48
C ARG A 422 -18.45 -4.53 9.68
N ASP A 423 -18.34 -3.37 10.32
CA ASP A 423 -18.22 -2.10 9.61
C ASP A 423 -16.82 -2.00 8.99
N TYR A 424 -16.74 -1.48 7.76
CA TYR A 424 -15.51 -1.30 6.99
C TYR A 424 -15.37 0.17 6.60
N GLN A 425 -14.24 0.77 6.96
CA GLN A 425 -13.93 2.17 6.66
C GLN A 425 -12.60 2.24 5.93
N THR A 426 -12.59 2.87 4.75
CA THR A 426 -11.38 2.99 3.92
C THR A 426 -11.07 4.45 3.61
N TYR A 427 -9.81 4.85 3.80
CA TYR A 427 -9.31 6.18 3.47
C TYR A 427 -8.02 6.03 2.64
N ILE A 428 -7.99 6.56 1.42
CA ILE A 428 -6.81 6.51 0.54
C ILE A 428 -6.49 7.93 0.08
N ASN A 429 -5.31 8.43 0.43
CA ASN A 429 -4.80 9.74 0.04
C ASN A 429 -3.52 9.58 -0.78
N THR A 430 -3.46 10.16 -1.99
CA THR A 430 -2.22 10.26 -2.77
C THR A 430 -1.96 11.68 -3.24
N THR A 431 -0.70 12.12 -3.20
CA THR A 431 -0.30 13.39 -3.84
C THR A 431 0.10 13.16 -5.30
N VAL A 432 0.99 12.20 -5.59
CA VAL A 432 1.32 11.84 -6.98
C VAL A 432 1.42 10.31 -7.13
N GLY A 433 0.53 9.71 -7.90
CA GLY A 433 0.59 8.28 -8.22
C GLY A 433 -0.73 7.68 -8.68
N SER A 434 -0.66 6.53 -9.33
CA SER A 434 -1.86 5.77 -9.70
C SER A 434 -2.44 5.02 -8.50
N ILE A 435 -3.76 4.97 -8.37
CA ILE A 435 -4.48 4.11 -7.44
C ILE A 435 -5.14 2.97 -8.23
N ASP A 436 -4.91 1.73 -7.82
CA ASP A 436 -5.59 0.52 -8.29
C ASP A 436 -6.12 -0.25 -7.07
N ALA A 437 -7.39 -0.01 -6.72
CA ALA A 437 -7.95 -0.38 -5.42
C ALA A 437 -9.18 -1.28 -5.53
N THR A 438 -9.01 -2.55 -5.16
CA THR A 438 -10.11 -3.49 -4.92
C THR A 438 -10.49 -3.45 -3.43
N LEU A 439 -11.70 -2.98 -3.12
CA LEU A 439 -12.10 -2.58 -1.76
C LEU A 439 -13.40 -3.24 -1.28
N ILE A 440 -13.57 -3.26 0.04
CA ILE A 440 -14.85 -3.50 0.72
C ILE A 440 -15.36 -2.18 1.28
N HIS A 441 -16.62 -1.86 0.99
CA HIS A 441 -17.26 -0.57 1.31
C HIS A 441 -18.33 -0.78 2.38
N GLY A 442 -18.13 -0.22 3.58
CA GLY A 442 -19.05 -0.27 4.72
C GLY A 442 -19.73 1.08 4.97
N SER A 443 -19.53 1.66 6.16
CA SER A 443 -20.05 2.98 6.49
C SER A 443 -19.36 4.14 5.76
N ARG A 444 -18.05 4.03 5.46
CA ARG A 444 -17.32 5.11 4.77
C ARG A 444 -16.24 4.61 3.81
N THR A 445 -16.09 5.27 2.67
CA THR A 445 -14.94 5.12 1.78
C THR A 445 -14.59 6.46 1.16
N GLU A 446 -13.32 6.85 1.29
CA GLU A 446 -12.82 8.15 0.85
C GLU A 446 -11.52 7.96 0.05
N ILE A 447 -11.48 8.50 -1.18
CA ILE A 447 -10.33 8.39 -2.09
C ILE A 447 -9.96 9.78 -2.62
N ASN A 448 -8.84 10.32 -2.14
CA ASN A 448 -8.33 11.64 -2.50
C ASN A 448 -7.04 11.50 -3.33
N SER A 449 -6.97 12.16 -4.50
CA SER A 449 -5.81 12.18 -5.38
C SER A 449 -5.54 13.61 -5.87
N LEU A 450 -4.32 14.12 -5.69
CA LEU A 450 -3.94 15.39 -6.32
C LEU A 450 -3.53 15.18 -7.79
N ALA A 451 -2.69 14.18 -8.09
CA ALA A 451 -2.30 13.87 -9.47
C ALA A 451 -2.12 12.36 -9.71
N GLY A 452 -2.91 11.80 -10.63
CA GLY A 452 -2.77 10.42 -11.10
C GLY A 452 -4.11 9.74 -11.39
N ALA A 453 -4.06 8.65 -12.16
CA ALA A 453 -5.25 7.86 -12.47
C ALA A 453 -5.72 7.05 -11.26
N VAL A 454 -7.03 7.08 -10.99
CA VAL A 454 -7.69 6.33 -9.92
C VAL A 454 -8.58 5.27 -10.54
N THR A 455 -8.34 4.00 -10.23
CA THR A 455 -9.23 2.88 -10.56
C THR A 455 -9.67 2.22 -9.26
N ALA A 456 -10.98 2.16 -9.02
CA ALA A 456 -11.55 1.61 -7.79
C ALA A 456 -12.70 0.63 -8.07
N ASP A 457 -12.62 -0.56 -7.50
CA ASP A 457 -13.65 -1.61 -7.53
C ASP A 457 -14.17 -1.88 -6.11
N LEU A 458 -15.34 -1.33 -5.80
CA LEU A 458 -15.93 -1.34 -4.46
C LEU A 458 -17.03 -2.41 -4.38
N LEU A 459 -16.90 -3.31 -3.40
CA LEU A 459 -17.96 -4.24 -3.01
C LEU A 459 -18.68 -3.74 -1.74
N PRO A 460 -19.95 -3.31 -1.82
CA PRO A 460 -20.72 -2.93 -0.64
C PRO A 460 -20.96 -4.10 0.29
N PHE A 461 -20.76 -3.85 1.59
CA PHE A 461 -21.03 -4.76 2.68
C PHE A 461 -21.93 -4.07 3.70
N ILE A 462 -23.19 -4.49 3.76
CA ILE A 462 -24.16 -3.94 4.72
C ILE A 462 -23.84 -4.49 6.11
N PHE A 463 -23.31 -3.64 6.99
CA PHE A 463 -23.19 -3.96 8.40
C PHE A 463 -24.56 -3.80 9.09
N PHE A 464 -25.13 -4.92 9.53
CA PHE A 464 -26.31 -4.91 10.40
C PHE A 464 -25.84 -4.83 11.85
N SER A 465 -26.14 -3.73 12.54
CA SER A 465 -25.93 -3.65 13.98
C SER A 465 -27.00 -4.49 14.69
N ASN A 466 -26.59 -5.37 15.62
CA ASN A 466 -27.51 -6.17 16.43
C ASN A 466 -28.33 -5.35 17.45
N LYS A 467 -28.30 -4.01 17.38
CA LYS A 467 -29.11 -3.11 18.21
C LYS A 467 -30.50 -2.95 17.57
N PRO A 468 -31.59 -3.45 18.19
CA PRO A 468 -32.94 -3.28 17.66
C PRO A 468 -33.27 -1.78 17.53
N GLY A 469 -33.88 -1.41 16.41
CA GLY A 469 -34.22 -0.01 16.09
C GLY A 469 -33.13 0.78 15.37
N VAL A 470 -31.88 0.29 15.28
CA VAL A 470 -30.83 0.92 14.46
C VAL A 470 -31.01 0.49 13.00
N THR A 471 -31.73 1.30 12.21
CA THR A 471 -31.66 1.21 10.75
C THR A 471 -30.22 1.41 10.30
N SER A 472 -29.81 0.70 9.23
CA SER A 472 -28.45 0.76 8.68
C SER A 472 -27.93 2.20 8.60
N SER A 473 -26.76 2.45 9.21
CA SER A 473 -26.10 3.74 9.16
C SER A 473 -26.01 4.25 7.72
N PRO A 474 -26.15 5.56 7.47
CA PRO A 474 -25.88 6.11 6.15
C PRO A 474 -24.46 5.71 5.73
N SER A 475 -24.33 5.28 4.48
CA SER A 475 -23.04 4.90 3.90
C SER A 475 -22.52 6.07 3.09
N GLU A 476 -21.24 6.40 3.25
CA GLU A 476 -20.59 7.57 2.66
C GLU A 476 -19.51 7.14 1.65
N LEU A 477 -19.64 7.58 0.39
CA LEU A 477 -18.66 7.32 -0.67
C LEU A 477 -18.16 8.62 -1.29
N HIS A 478 -16.89 8.95 -1.07
CA HIS A 478 -16.28 10.19 -1.52
C HIS A 478 -15.06 9.93 -2.40
N THR A 479 -15.01 10.57 -3.57
CA THR A 479 -13.79 10.63 -4.38
C THR A 479 -13.51 12.05 -4.83
N ASN A 480 -12.27 12.51 -4.64
CA ASN A 480 -11.82 13.84 -5.04
C ASN A 480 -10.51 13.72 -5.83
N THR A 481 -10.48 14.17 -7.08
CA THR A 481 -9.31 14.01 -7.97
C THR A 481 -8.97 15.30 -8.69
N HIS A 482 -7.93 16.00 -8.27
CA HIS A 482 -7.58 17.30 -8.89
C HIS A 482 -7.09 17.12 -10.33
N SER A 483 -6.23 16.14 -10.63
CA SER A 483 -5.76 15.91 -12.01
C SER A 483 -5.62 14.42 -12.33
N GLY A 484 -6.42 13.92 -13.28
CA GLY A 484 -6.33 12.53 -13.77
C GLY A 484 -7.67 11.89 -14.12
N GLN A 485 -7.64 10.68 -14.69
CA GLN A 485 -8.85 9.88 -14.90
C GLN A 485 -9.24 9.15 -13.60
N THR A 486 -10.50 9.28 -13.19
CA THR A 486 -11.10 8.54 -12.07
C THR A 486 -12.16 7.59 -12.60
N LYS A 487 -11.87 6.29 -12.52
CA LYS A 487 -12.79 5.20 -12.85
C LYS A 487 -13.23 4.49 -11.56
N LEU A 488 -14.52 4.54 -11.26
CA LEU A 488 -15.08 3.91 -10.07
C LEU A 488 -16.23 2.97 -10.43
N ILE A 489 -16.16 1.74 -9.93
CA ILE A 489 -17.20 0.72 -10.09
C ILE A 489 -17.72 0.33 -8.72
N LEU A 490 -18.99 0.61 -8.46
CA LEU A 490 -19.72 0.17 -7.28
C LEU A 490 -20.53 -1.08 -7.64
N ARG A 491 -20.24 -2.21 -6.99
CA ARG A 491 -20.94 -3.49 -7.24
C ARG A 491 -22.26 -3.59 -6.46
N SER A 492 -23.12 -4.52 -6.86
CA SER A 492 -24.24 -4.99 -6.04
C SER A 492 -23.74 -5.55 -4.69
N SER A 493 -24.52 -5.38 -3.63
CA SER A 493 -24.15 -5.75 -2.25
C SER A 493 -23.84 -7.23 -2.07
N TYR A 494 -22.76 -7.55 -1.33
CA TYR A 494 -22.21 -8.90 -1.18
C TYR A 494 -23.23 -9.97 -0.72
N LYS A 495 -24.00 -9.65 0.34
CA LYS A 495 -25.03 -10.54 0.92
C LYS A 495 -26.46 -10.15 0.53
N ALA A 496 -26.66 -9.00 -0.11
CA ALA A 496 -27.98 -8.40 -0.35
C ALA A 496 -28.19 -8.06 -1.84
N LYS A 497 -27.96 -9.04 -2.72
CA LYS A 497 -28.22 -8.91 -4.16
C LYS A 497 -29.71 -8.71 -4.43
N ASN A 498 -30.04 -7.83 -5.37
CA ASN A 498 -31.39 -7.36 -5.70
C ASN A 498 -32.11 -6.60 -4.56
N VAL A 499 -31.43 -6.25 -3.46
CA VAL A 499 -32.00 -5.42 -2.38
C VAL A 499 -31.70 -3.94 -2.67
N PRO A 500 -32.73 -3.06 -2.78
CA PRO A 500 -32.51 -1.66 -3.13
C PRO A 500 -31.56 -0.91 -2.18
N MET A 501 -30.51 -0.32 -2.74
CA MET A 501 -29.60 0.59 -2.05
C MET A 501 -30.26 1.96 -1.96
N THR A 502 -30.77 2.30 -0.77
CA THR A 502 -31.70 3.41 -0.51
C THR A 502 -31.18 4.48 0.44
N THR A 503 -29.94 4.34 0.95
CA THR A 503 -29.34 5.20 1.99
C THR A 503 -27.87 5.56 1.73
N LEU A 504 -27.37 5.35 0.49
CA LEU A 504 -26.00 5.71 0.11
C LEU A 504 -25.91 7.21 -0.18
N VAL A 505 -25.01 7.91 0.50
CA VAL A 505 -24.63 9.30 0.22
C VAL A 505 -23.27 9.28 -0.47
N SER A 506 -23.17 9.94 -1.62
CA SER A 506 -21.98 9.88 -2.47
C SER A 506 -21.63 11.22 -3.11
N SER A 507 -20.33 11.49 -3.26
CA SER A 507 -19.81 12.68 -3.91
C SER A 507 -18.54 12.39 -4.71
N HIS A 508 -18.59 12.64 -6.01
CA HIS A 508 -17.52 12.34 -6.96
C HIS A 508 -17.08 13.61 -7.69
N LYS A 509 -15.93 14.18 -7.31
CA LYS A 509 -15.46 15.48 -7.83
C LYS A 509 -14.11 15.37 -8.52
N SER A 510 -13.92 16.11 -9.61
CA SER A 510 -12.61 16.25 -10.25
C SER A 510 -12.38 17.64 -10.83
N THR A 511 -11.24 18.28 -10.52
CA THR A 511 -10.92 19.60 -11.10
C THR A 511 -10.56 19.46 -12.58
N GLU A 512 -9.62 18.56 -12.91
CA GLU A 512 -9.18 18.28 -14.27
C GLU A 512 -9.18 16.77 -14.57
N GLY A 513 -9.99 16.30 -15.52
CA GLY A 513 -9.89 14.91 -15.98
C GLY A 513 -11.19 14.25 -16.45
N VAL A 514 -11.23 12.92 -16.40
CA VAL A 514 -12.40 12.13 -16.81
C VAL A 514 -12.90 11.30 -15.64
N LEU A 515 -14.18 11.41 -15.34
CA LEU A 515 -14.87 10.74 -14.24
C LEU A 515 -15.84 9.68 -14.81
N ASP A 516 -15.42 8.42 -14.85
CA ASP A 516 -16.20 7.26 -15.29
C ASP A 516 -16.73 6.50 -14.06
N VAL A 517 -18.02 6.66 -13.74
CA VAL A 517 -18.62 6.12 -12.50
C VAL A 517 -19.77 5.18 -12.85
N THR A 518 -19.63 3.92 -12.45
CA THR A 518 -20.62 2.86 -12.68
C THR A 518 -21.23 2.39 -11.37
N TYR A 519 -22.55 2.47 -11.25
CA TYR A 519 -23.36 2.09 -10.08
C TYR A 519 -24.30 0.91 -10.41
N PRO A 520 -24.69 0.09 -9.41
CA PRO A 520 -25.41 -1.16 -9.64
C PRO A 520 -26.90 -0.95 -9.92
N GLU A 521 -27.58 -1.98 -10.42
CA GLU A 521 -29.01 -1.92 -10.75
C GLU A 521 -29.86 -1.60 -9.51
N GLU A 522 -29.45 -2.13 -8.35
CA GLU A 522 -30.08 -1.92 -7.06
C GLU A 522 -30.03 -0.49 -6.52
N TRP A 523 -29.23 0.43 -7.11
CA TRP A 523 -29.18 1.79 -6.63
C TRP A 523 -30.48 2.55 -6.91
N THR A 524 -31.03 3.18 -5.87
CA THR A 524 -32.24 4.01 -5.95
C THR A 524 -32.09 5.27 -5.12
N GLY A 525 -32.42 6.42 -5.71
CA GLY A 525 -32.12 7.73 -5.13
C GLY A 525 -32.19 8.87 -6.14
N TYR A 526 -31.62 9.99 -5.72
CA TYR A 526 -31.49 11.23 -6.48
C TYR A 526 -30.04 11.42 -6.93
N LEU A 527 -29.87 11.96 -8.12
CA LEU A 527 -28.63 12.20 -8.82
C LEU A 527 -28.56 13.68 -9.22
N ASP A 528 -27.43 14.31 -8.95
CA ASP A 528 -27.13 15.73 -9.13
C ASP A 528 -25.73 15.83 -9.76
N GLY A 529 -25.62 16.45 -10.94
CA GLY A 529 -24.42 16.45 -11.77
C GLY A 529 -24.11 17.81 -12.38
N THR A 530 -22.90 18.33 -12.14
CA THR A 530 -22.49 19.67 -12.59
C THR A 530 -21.19 19.68 -13.39
N SER A 531 -21.06 20.56 -14.38
CA SER A 531 -19.75 20.91 -14.95
C SER A 531 -19.67 22.35 -15.44
N LEU A 532 -18.48 22.95 -15.30
CA LEU A 532 -18.19 24.29 -15.78
C LEU A 532 -17.84 24.32 -17.28
N SER A 533 -17.04 23.37 -17.76
CA SER A 533 -16.60 23.35 -19.17
C SER A 533 -16.73 21.98 -19.86
N GLY A 534 -17.08 20.96 -19.09
CA GLY A 534 -17.14 19.57 -19.52
C GLY A 534 -18.46 19.13 -20.10
N ALA A 535 -18.43 17.98 -20.77
CA ALA A 535 -19.63 17.24 -21.16
C ALA A 535 -20.06 16.32 -20.01
N LEU A 536 -21.35 16.34 -19.67
CA LEU A 536 -21.97 15.37 -18.76
C LEU A 536 -22.72 14.35 -19.61
N HIS A 537 -22.34 13.06 -19.52
CA HIS A 537 -23.09 11.96 -20.10
C HIS A 537 -23.67 11.09 -18.98
N LEU A 538 -24.99 10.92 -18.98
CA LEU A 538 -25.72 10.14 -17.99
C LEU A 538 -26.53 9.05 -18.69
N GLN A 539 -26.27 7.79 -18.30
CA GLN A 539 -26.88 6.59 -18.87
C GLN A 539 -27.49 5.72 -17.76
N GLY A 540 -28.72 5.24 -17.94
CA GLY A 540 -29.26 4.21 -17.04
C GLY A 540 -30.73 3.85 -17.24
N LYS A 541 -31.05 2.55 -17.11
CA LYS A 541 -32.42 2.06 -17.15
C LYS A 541 -33.22 2.46 -15.90
N GLY A 542 -34.45 2.92 -16.10
CA GLY A 542 -35.38 3.32 -15.04
C GLY A 542 -35.03 4.65 -14.36
N MET A 543 -34.00 5.36 -14.85
CA MET A 543 -33.74 6.76 -14.50
C MET A 543 -34.85 7.65 -15.10
N LYS A 544 -35.24 8.70 -14.39
CA LYS A 544 -36.10 9.78 -14.89
C LYS A 544 -35.34 11.10 -14.80
N LEU A 545 -35.27 11.84 -15.92
CA LEU A 545 -34.76 13.20 -15.93
C LEU A 545 -35.72 14.11 -15.14
N ILE A 546 -35.17 15.00 -14.32
CA ILE A 546 -35.91 16.03 -13.58
C ILE A 546 -35.60 17.40 -14.18
N GLN A 547 -34.32 17.70 -14.37
CA GLN A 547 -33.85 18.96 -14.90
C GLN A 547 -32.56 18.73 -15.71
N GLU A 548 -32.38 19.51 -16.76
CA GLU A 548 -31.16 19.56 -17.56
C GLU A 548 -30.89 21.03 -17.90
N ASN A 549 -29.64 21.46 -17.78
CA ASN A 549 -29.16 22.72 -18.33
C ASN A 549 -27.94 22.46 -19.21
N ALA A 550 -27.98 23.01 -20.41
CA ALA A 550 -26.92 22.95 -21.42
C ALA A 550 -26.38 24.35 -21.77
N GLU A 551 -26.69 25.37 -20.95
CA GLU A 551 -26.13 26.71 -21.13
C GLU A 551 -24.61 26.72 -20.92
N PRO A 552 -23.84 27.31 -21.85
CA PRO A 552 -22.39 27.49 -21.73
C PRO A 552 -21.94 28.01 -20.36
N GLY A 553 -21.22 27.19 -19.60
CA GLY A 553 -20.73 27.53 -18.25
C GLY A 553 -21.63 27.09 -17.09
N GLN A 554 -22.80 26.49 -17.37
CA GLN A 554 -23.81 26.09 -16.40
C GLN A 554 -24.34 24.66 -16.66
N ASN A 555 -23.51 23.76 -17.19
CA ASN A 555 -23.92 22.40 -17.51
C ASN A 555 -24.36 21.67 -16.23
N HIS A 556 -25.64 21.27 -16.18
CA HIS A 556 -26.29 20.72 -14.99
C HIS A 556 -27.25 19.60 -15.37
N VAL A 557 -27.34 18.54 -14.58
CA VAL A 557 -28.28 17.43 -14.81
C VAL A 557 -28.78 16.86 -13.47
N GLU A 558 -30.10 16.75 -13.35
CA GLU A 558 -30.77 16.11 -12.22
C GLU A 558 -31.62 14.94 -12.70
N ALA A 559 -31.50 13.81 -12.02
CA ALA A 559 -32.30 12.63 -12.30
C ALA A 559 -32.63 11.82 -11.05
N LYS A 560 -33.63 10.94 -11.14
CA LYS A 560 -34.06 10.07 -10.03
C LYS A 560 -34.30 8.64 -10.50
N LYS A 561 -33.95 7.65 -9.68
CA LYS A 561 -34.26 6.22 -9.90
C LYS A 561 -34.98 5.63 -8.70
N GLY A 562 -36.18 5.08 -8.93
CA GLY A 562 -37.03 4.52 -7.87
C GLY A 562 -37.43 5.56 -6.80
N GLU A 563 -37.74 5.09 -5.60
CA GLU A 563 -38.16 5.90 -4.44
C GLU A 563 -37.16 5.81 -3.26
N GLY A 564 -35.89 5.52 -3.56
CA GLY A 564 -34.82 5.49 -2.56
C GLY A 564 -34.43 6.90 -2.07
N LYS A 565 -33.76 6.95 -0.92
CA LYS A 565 -33.24 8.19 -0.31
C LYS A 565 -31.73 8.37 -0.52
N SER A 566 -31.10 7.52 -1.35
CA SER A 566 -29.70 7.68 -1.72
C SER A 566 -29.50 9.02 -2.46
N ARG A 567 -28.31 9.58 -2.36
CA ARG A 567 -27.90 10.80 -3.06
C ARG A 567 -26.55 10.59 -3.70
N MET A 568 -26.44 10.86 -4.99
CA MET A 568 -25.16 10.94 -5.68
C MET A 568 -24.98 12.34 -6.25
N SER A 569 -23.97 13.04 -5.76
CA SER A 569 -23.47 14.29 -6.35
C SER A 569 -22.23 13.98 -7.18
N PHE A 570 -22.10 14.56 -8.36
CA PHE A 570 -20.87 14.51 -9.13
C PHE A 570 -20.60 15.81 -9.88
N GLY A 571 -19.35 16.01 -10.28
CA GLY A 571 -19.04 17.08 -11.21
C GLY A 571 -17.57 17.31 -11.51
N THR A 572 -17.32 18.10 -12.55
CA THR A 572 -15.96 18.48 -12.96
C THR A 572 -15.85 19.93 -13.44
N GLU A 573 -14.76 20.61 -13.08
CA GLU A 573 -14.47 21.94 -13.60
C GLU A 573 -14.01 21.86 -15.07
N SER A 574 -13.14 20.90 -15.40
CA SER A 574 -12.58 20.70 -16.75
C SER A 574 -12.42 19.22 -17.10
N GLY A 575 -13.25 18.75 -18.04
CA GLY A 575 -13.11 17.42 -18.64
C GLY A 575 -14.45 16.70 -18.85
N GLY A 576 -14.52 15.39 -18.62
CA GLY A 576 -15.73 14.61 -18.93
C GLY A 576 -16.30 13.89 -17.71
N CYS A 577 -17.63 13.88 -17.54
CA CYS A 577 -18.30 12.98 -16.61
C CYS A 577 -19.11 11.95 -17.40
N GLU A 578 -18.90 10.67 -17.14
CA GLU A 578 -19.60 9.54 -17.75
C GLU A 578 -20.19 8.68 -16.63
N ILE A 579 -21.51 8.79 -16.41
CA ILE A 579 -22.20 8.22 -15.26
C ILE A 579 -23.17 7.13 -15.72
N LYS A 580 -23.01 5.93 -15.18
CA LYS A 580 -23.73 4.71 -15.58
C LYS A 580 -24.47 4.13 -14.38
N VAL A 581 -25.80 4.02 -14.45
CA VAL A 581 -26.63 3.54 -13.32
C VAL A 581 -27.45 2.31 -13.71
N GLY A 582 -26.97 1.14 -13.28
CA GLY A 582 -27.62 -0.14 -13.47
C GLY A 582 -27.29 -0.83 -14.79
N LYS A 583 -28.28 -1.52 -15.36
CA LYS A 583 -28.16 -2.15 -16.68
C LYS A 583 -28.24 -1.06 -17.76
N LEU A 584 -27.23 -1.11 -18.63
CA LEU A 584 -27.10 -0.34 -19.86
C LEU A 584 -27.69 -1.17 -21.01
#